data_AF-A0AAD3H744-F1
#
_entry.id   AF-A0AAD3H744-F1
#
_cell.length_a   1.000
_cell.length_b   1.000
_cell.length_c   1.000
_cell.angle_alpha   90.00
_cell.angle_beta   90.00
_cell.angle_gamma   90.00
#
_symmetry.space_group_name_H-M   'P 1'
#
loop_
_entity.id
_entity.type
_entity.pdbx_description
1 polymer ?
#
loop_
_entity_poly.entity_id
_entity_poly.type
_entity_poly.pdbx_seq_one_letter_code
_entity_poly.pdbx_strand_id
1 'polypeptide(L)'
;MDQALQEEWAFPSIEEKYFEMNCNFPPYLQYKIFYPLLEALRGVHRQDPKTRCLNAFYTREEIINLYKNEMEKKWKQGQSLVLASEAMDFIASSNEEDGYHLLDALLDFLPTNEKDNESKEFSSTTAVVMYRPPRVSHLISAWHQCCMQKMSFYNFLTSMDSSTVFDGALKTLDSLLLAERFAHRKINTVLVDLSGVKHHEYDISNVIACDVLDAKCNAEKKPEVSISPMITNVKKHSKDNLNVTDAQIASIDKVIESYDCHFKHVLTSNYIQVLYPHDIEEIMHSCSNTTSYNGSVSKLRQQTVRQIRQILQ
;
A
#
# COMPACT_ATOMS: atom_id res chain seq x y z
N MET A 1 -19.27 4.75 35.78
CA MET A 1 -18.89 4.09 34.51
C MET A 1 -19.18 5.10 33.42
N ASP A 2 -18.32 5.23 32.40
CA ASP A 2 -18.39 6.19 31.28
C ASP A 2 -17.49 7.44 31.38
N GLN A 3 -16.22 7.22 31.77
CA GLN A 3 -15.11 8.15 31.47
C GLN A 3 -13.96 7.45 30.71
N ALA A 4 -14.18 6.21 30.23
CA ALA A 4 -13.11 5.33 29.75
C ALA A 4 -13.00 5.19 28.22
N LEU A 5 -13.72 5.96 27.40
CA LEU A 5 -13.75 5.74 25.94
C LEU A 5 -13.63 7.02 25.11
N GLN A 6 -12.72 7.90 25.52
CA GLN A 6 -12.03 8.80 24.60
C GLN A 6 -10.53 8.58 24.77
N GLU A 7 -10.08 7.33 24.57
CA GLU A 7 -8.68 7.15 24.18
C GLU A 7 -8.60 7.68 22.75
N GLU A 8 -8.28 8.98 22.63
CA GLU A 8 -7.79 9.55 21.38
C GLU A 8 -6.74 8.60 20.83
N TRP A 9 -6.86 8.28 19.53
CA TRP A 9 -5.78 7.62 18.80
C TRP A 9 -4.51 8.42 19.05
N ALA A 10 -3.64 7.90 19.90
CA ALA A 10 -2.42 8.60 20.26
C ALA A 10 -1.51 8.52 19.04
N PHE A 11 -1.54 9.58 18.23
CA PHE A 11 -0.56 9.77 17.17
C PHE A 11 0.82 9.68 17.81
N PRO A 12 1.77 8.94 17.20
CA PRO A 12 3.10 8.83 17.76
C PRO A 12 3.69 10.25 17.93
N SER A 13 4.38 10.50 19.05
CA SER A 13 5.09 11.76 19.36
C SER A 13 6.05 12.22 18.25
N ILE A 14 6.33 11.31 17.32
CA ILE A 14 7.05 11.52 16.07
C ILE A 14 6.38 12.62 15.23
N GLU A 15 5.05 12.69 15.19
CA GLU A 15 4.33 13.73 14.44
C GLU A 15 4.56 15.12 15.04
N GLU A 16 4.55 15.23 16.38
CA GLU A 16 4.89 16.47 17.09
C GLU A 16 6.32 16.92 16.73
N LYS A 17 7.29 15.98 16.70
CA LYS A 17 8.66 16.26 16.26
C LYS A 17 8.73 16.74 14.80
N TYR A 18 7.90 16.20 13.90
CA TYR A 18 7.81 16.70 12.52
C TYR A 18 7.32 18.14 12.46
N PHE A 19 6.34 18.50 13.30
CA PHE A 19 5.80 19.86 13.36
C PHE A 19 6.80 20.84 14.00
N GLU A 20 7.51 20.43 15.05
CA GLU A 20 8.51 21.25 15.74
C GLU A 20 9.73 21.57 14.87
N MET A 21 10.12 20.67 13.96
CA MET A 21 11.29 20.83 13.11
C MET A 21 11.16 21.91 12.02
N ASN A 22 10.04 22.64 11.98
CA ASN A 22 9.75 23.72 11.03
C ASN A 22 10.04 23.31 9.58
N CYS A 23 9.79 22.03 9.28
CA CYS A 23 9.94 21.48 7.95
C CYS A 23 8.88 22.16 7.07
N ASN A 24 9.30 23.07 6.18
CA ASN A 24 8.42 23.72 5.19
C ASN A 24 7.92 22.68 4.16
N PHE A 25 7.08 21.76 4.60
CA PHE A 25 6.48 20.76 3.74
C PHE A 25 5.20 21.30 3.11
N PRO A 26 4.96 20.97 1.85
CA PRO A 26 3.61 20.95 1.34
C PRO A 26 2.73 20.06 2.26
N PRO A 27 1.51 20.50 2.63
CA PRO A 27 0.63 19.76 3.55
C PRO A 27 0.42 18.28 3.19
N TYR A 28 0.50 17.92 1.91
CA TYR A 28 0.33 16.53 1.46
C TYR A 28 1.47 15.59 1.86
N LEU A 29 2.66 16.09 2.22
CA LEU A 29 3.79 15.25 2.69
C LEU A 29 3.74 14.96 4.18
N GLN A 30 2.94 15.70 4.96
CA GLN A 30 2.79 15.49 6.41
C GLN A 30 2.22 14.09 6.72
N TYR A 31 1.37 13.55 5.84
CA TYR A 31 0.77 12.22 5.98
C TYR A 31 1.70 11.05 5.61
N LYS A 32 2.93 11.32 5.15
CA LYS A 32 3.91 10.29 4.76
C LYS A 32 4.85 9.93 5.91
N ILE A 33 4.32 9.85 7.12
CA ILE A 33 5.09 9.66 8.35
C ILE A 33 5.96 8.40 8.31
N PHE A 34 5.47 7.28 7.77
CA PHE A 34 6.26 6.03 7.76
C PHE A 34 7.29 5.91 6.63
N TYR A 35 7.36 6.86 5.69
CA TYR A 35 8.33 6.78 4.58
C TYR A 35 9.79 6.79 5.09
N PRO A 36 10.21 7.67 6.01
CA PRO A 36 11.59 7.65 6.50
C PRO A 36 11.97 6.36 7.22
N LEU A 37 11.05 5.74 7.97
CA LEU A 37 11.31 4.42 8.56
C LEU A 37 11.60 3.39 7.47
N LEU A 38 10.73 3.29 6.45
CA LEU A 38 10.91 2.33 5.37
C LEU A 38 12.17 2.61 4.53
N GLU A 39 12.48 3.88 4.25
CA GLU A 39 13.73 4.28 3.59
C GLU A 39 14.97 3.91 4.42
N ALA A 40 14.92 4.14 5.74
CA ALA A 40 15.98 3.76 6.68
C ALA A 40 16.15 2.23 6.75
N LEU A 41 15.08 1.45 6.84
CA LEU A 41 15.16 -0.02 6.84
C LEU A 41 15.78 -0.56 5.54
N ARG A 42 15.42 0.02 4.39
CA ARG A 42 16.01 -0.33 3.08
C ARG A 42 17.50 0.04 2.94
N GLY A 43 18.05 0.83 3.85
CA GLY A 43 19.40 1.39 3.71
C GLY A 43 19.50 2.48 2.64
N VAL A 44 18.36 2.97 2.12
CA VAL A 44 18.30 4.09 1.18
C VAL A 44 18.15 5.38 1.98
N HIS A 45 19.18 5.73 2.73
CA HIS A 45 19.24 7.05 3.38
C HIS A 45 19.63 8.06 2.31
N ARG A 46 18.63 8.70 1.67
CA ARG A 46 18.91 9.73 0.66
C ARG A 46 19.75 10.83 1.30
N GLN A 47 20.89 11.13 0.67
CA GLN A 47 21.73 12.28 0.99
C GLN A 47 21.13 13.61 0.51
N ASP A 48 19.91 13.61 -0.05
CA ASP A 48 19.20 14.84 -0.40
C ASP A 48 18.21 15.23 0.72
N PRO A 49 18.65 16.05 1.70
CA PRO A 49 17.83 16.49 2.83
C PRO A 49 16.57 17.25 2.41
N LYS A 50 16.46 17.67 1.15
CA LYS A 50 15.31 18.44 0.65
C LYS A 50 14.02 17.64 0.54
N THR A 51 14.10 16.31 0.49
CA THR A 51 12.90 15.48 0.23
C THR A 51 12.28 14.84 1.47
N ARG A 52 13.05 14.70 2.58
CA ARG A 52 12.60 14.05 3.82
C ARG A 52 13.27 14.70 5.04
N CYS A 53 12.49 15.33 5.90
CA CYS A 53 12.99 16.21 6.95
C CYS A 53 13.70 15.45 8.07
N LEU A 54 13.14 14.30 8.51
CA LEU A 54 13.84 13.47 9.50
C LEU A 54 15.24 13.08 9.03
N ASN A 55 15.41 12.76 7.73
CA ASN A 55 16.71 12.40 7.16
C ASN A 55 17.72 13.57 7.16
N ALA A 56 17.27 14.81 7.35
CA ALA A 56 18.16 15.96 7.47
C ALA A 56 18.72 16.14 8.90
N PHE A 57 18.03 15.59 9.91
CA PHE A 57 18.34 15.81 11.33
C PHE A 57 18.75 14.54 12.08
N TYR A 58 18.40 13.37 11.57
CA TYR A 58 18.65 12.08 12.19
C TYR A 58 19.39 11.16 11.22
N THR A 59 20.31 10.40 11.78
CA THR A 59 20.93 9.25 11.12
C THR A 59 19.92 8.11 10.92
N ARG A 60 20.27 7.15 10.06
CA ARG A 60 19.50 5.92 9.83
C ARG A 60 19.13 5.22 11.15
N GLU A 61 20.12 5.03 12.02
CA GLU A 61 19.95 4.32 13.30
C GLU A 61 19.06 5.10 14.26
N GLU A 62 19.20 6.43 14.32
CA GLU A 62 18.34 7.28 15.15
C GLU A 62 16.89 7.26 14.67
N ILE A 63 16.63 7.28 13.36
CA ILE A 63 15.27 7.14 12.82
C ILE A 63 14.69 5.79 13.23
N ILE A 64 15.41 4.70 12.99
CA ILE A 64 14.94 3.35 13.37
C ILE A 64 14.62 3.30 14.87
N ASN A 65 15.54 3.74 15.74
CA ASN A 65 15.34 3.72 17.19
C ASN A 65 14.16 4.60 17.63
N LEU A 66 13.96 5.74 17.00
CA LEU A 66 12.86 6.66 17.31
C LEU A 66 11.49 6.01 17.03
N TYR A 67 11.32 5.33 15.89
CA TYR A 67 10.08 4.59 15.62
C TYR A 67 9.95 3.36 16.53
N LYS A 68 11.04 2.61 16.74
CA LYS A 68 11.03 1.38 17.54
C LYS A 68 10.59 1.65 18.96
N ASN A 69 11.18 2.67 19.60
CA ASN A 69 10.88 3.03 20.98
C ASN A 69 9.42 3.43 21.18
N GLU A 70 8.84 4.19 20.25
CA GLU A 70 7.43 4.58 20.35
C GLU A 70 6.49 3.39 20.13
N MET A 71 6.76 2.53 19.14
CA MET A 71 5.97 1.32 18.93
C MET A 71 6.04 0.37 20.12
N GLU A 72 7.24 0.09 20.64
CA GLU A 72 7.42 -0.76 21.81
C GLU A 72 6.71 -0.20 23.04
N LYS A 73 6.78 1.12 23.26
CA LYS A 73 6.11 1.79 24.38
C LYS A 73 4.60 1.56 24.32
N LYS A 74 3.98 1.76 23.15
CA LYS A 74 2.54 1.55 22.96
C LYS A 74 2.15 0.07 23.04
N TRP A 75 2.95 -0.81 22.46
CA TRP A 75 2.75 -2.25 22.55
C TRP A 75 2.79 -2.76 23.99
N LYS A 76 3.79 -2.35 24.79
CA LYS A 76 3.92 -2.70 26.22
C LYS A 76 2.76 -2.17 27.07
N GLN A 77 2.03 -1.17 26.59
CA GLN A 77 0.80 -0.67 27.22
C GLN A 77 -0.44 -1.50 26.88
N GLY A 78 -0.30 -2.58 26.09
CA GLY A 78 -1.40 -3.44 25.66
C GLY A 78 -2.18 -2.88 24.47
N GLN A 79 -1.66 -1.87 23.77
CA GLN A 79 -2.31 -1.27 22.60
C GLN A 79 -2.00 -2.06 21.32
N SER A 80 -2.99 -2.15 20.43
CA SER A 80 -2.77 -2.61 19.05
C SER A 80 -2.03 -1.56 18.23
N LEU A 81 -1.13 -1.98 17.35
CA LEU A 81 -0.41 -1.10 16.45
C LEU A 81 -0.98 -1.22 15.03
N VAL A 82 -1.44 -0.09 14.47
CA VAL A 82 -1.92 -0.03 13.09
C VAL A 82 -0.95 0.81 12.26
N LEU A 83 -0.31 0.18 11.27
CA LEU A 83 0.62 0.83 10.35
C LEU A 83 -0.01 0.90 8.96
N ALA A 84 -0.32 2.12 8.51
CA ALA A 84 -0.83 2.36 7.16
C ALA A 84 0.18 3.17 6.36
N SER A 85 0.58 2.66 5.18
CA SER A 85 1.56 3.36 4.34
C SER A 85 1.46 2.92 2.88
N GLU A 86 1.37 3.90 1.99
CA GLU A 86 1.54 3.69 0.55
C GLU A 86 2.94 3.19 0.19
N ALA A 87 3.96 3.47 1.02
CA ALA A 87 5.34 3.04 0.80
C ALA A 87 5.57 1.53 1.02
N MET A 88 4.55 0.78 1.44
CA MET A 88 4.65 -0.68 1.46
C MET A 88 4.75 -1.27 0.04
N ASP A 89 4.45 -0.48 -1.00
CA ASP A 89 4.72 -0.84 -2.40
C ASP A 89 6.21 -1.18 -2.68
N PHE A 90 7.14 -0.69 -1.85
CA PHE A 90 8.55 -1.07 -1.92
C PHE A 90 8.79 -2.55 -1.61
N ILE A 91 7.93 -3.17 -0.79
CA ILE A 91 7.98 -4.61 -0.53
C ILE A 91 7.65 -5.39 -1.79
N ALA A 92 6.86 -4.84 -2.73
CA ALA A 92 6.55 -5.44 -4.02
C ALA A 92 7.57 -5.09 -5.13
N SER A 93 8.83 -4.82 -4.75
CA SER A 93 9.93 -4.53 -5.68
C SER A 93 10.10 -5.57 -6.79
N SER A 94 10.54 -5.11 -7.98
CA SER A 94 10.88 -5.98 -9.11
C SER A 94 12.04 -6.95 -8.77
N ASN A 95 12.95 -6.52 -7.90
CA ASN A 95 13.94 -7.38 -7.26
C ASN A 95 13.29 -8.07 -6.05
N GLU A 96 13.10 -9.37 -6.18
CA GLU A 96 12.47 -10.22 -5.17
C GLU A 96 13.28 -10.25 -3.87
N GLU A 97 14.61 -10.33 -3.96
CA GLU A 97 15.51 -10.33 -2.81
C GLU A 97 15.40 -9.03 -2.00
N ASP A 98 15.41 -7.87 -2.69
CA ASP A 98 15.27 -6.56 -2.02
C ASP A 98 13.92 -6.42 -1.31
N GLY A 99 12.85 -6.92 -1.94
CA GLY A 99 11.51 -6.85 -1.37
C GLY A 99 11.35 -7.72 -0.13
N TYR A 100 11.86 -8.96 -0.17
CA TYR A 100 11.87 -9.83 1.02
C TYR A 100 12.81 -9.32 2.10
N HIS A 101 13.97 -8.78 1.75
CA HIS A 101 14.88 -8.19 2.74
C HIS A 101 14.23 -7.01 3.46
N LEU A 102 13.50 -6.14 2.74
CA LEU A 102 12.75 -5.06 3.37
C LEU A 102 11.61 -5.59 4.25
N LEU A 103 10.86 -6.59 3.77
CA LEU A 103 9.80 -7.21 4.56
C LEU A 103 10.36 -7.80 5.86
N ASP A 104 11.47 -8.54 5.77
CA ASP A 104 12.13 -9.13 6.93
C ASP A 104 12.64 -8.06 7.90
N ALA A 105 13.29 -7.01 7.38
CA ALA A 105 13.73 -5.88 8.20
C ALA A 105 12.55 -5.16 8.89
N LEU A 106 11.40 -5.06 8.24
CA LEU A 106 10.18 -4.51 8.84
C LEU A 106 9.62 -5.44 9.91
N LEU A 107 9.59 -6.75 9.67
CA LEU A 107 9.06 -7.73 10.61
C LEU A 107 9.94 -7.87 11.86
N ASP A 108 11.26 -7.88 11.69
CA ASP A 108 12.24 -7.86 12.79
C ASP A 108 12.18 -6.55 13.61
N PHE A 109 11.62 -5.49 13.01
CA PHE A 109 11.45 -4.20 13.65
C PHE A 109 10.17 -4.13 14.49
N LEU A 110 9.11 -4.83 14.12
CA LEU A 110 7.84 -4.81 14.86
C LEU A 110 7.99 -5.48 16.23
N PRO A 111 7.33 -4.94 17.27
CA PRO A 111 7.31 -5.62 18.56
C PRO A 111 6.53 -6.94 18.42
N THR A 112 7.14 -8.02 18.86
CA THR A 112 6.56 -9.38 18.87
C THR A 112 6.33 -9.85 20.31
N ASN A 113 5.47 -10.85 20.50
CA ASN A 113 5.42 -11.52 21.80
C ASN A 113 6.62 -12.44 21.96
N GLU A 114 7.09 -12.66 23.19
CA GLU A 114 8.24 -13.54 23.46
C GLU A 114 8.08 -14.95 22.86
N LYS A 115 6.83 -15.43 22.74
CA LYS A 115 6.49 -16.73 22.13
C LYS A 115 6.65 -16.76 20.61
N ASP A 116 6.52 -15.63 19.93
CA ASP A 116 6.65 -15.54 18.47
C ASP A 116 8.14 -15.58 18.04
N ASN A 117 9.06 -15.23 18.95
CA ASN A 117 10.50 -15.21 18.67
C ASN A 117 11.11 -16.61 18.49
N GLU A 118 10.49 -17.66 19.03
CA GLU A 118 11.00 -19.03 18.89
C GLU A 118 10.55 -19.68 17.57
N SER A 119 9.37 -19.33 17.05
CA SER A 119 8.80 -19.95 15.84
C SER A 119 8.95 -19.08 14.59
N LYS A 120 9.24 -17.78 14.72
CA LYS A 120 9.12 -16.78 13.64
C LYS A 120 7.75 -16.80 12.96
N GLU A 121 6.71 -17.25 13.66
CA GLU A 121 5.34 -17.18 13.15
C GLU A 121 4.72 -15.84 13.57
N PHE A 122 4.41 -15.00 12.58
CA PHE A 122 3.81 -13.68 12.79
C PHE A 122 2.29 -13.78 13.01
N SER A 123 1.88 -14.70 13.88
CA SER A 123 0.47 -15.04 14.12
C SER A 123 -0.35 -13.87 14.64
N SER A 124 0.29 -12.93 15.34
CA SER A 124 -0.32 -11.70 15.86
C SER A 124 -0.38 -10.55 14.84
N THR A 125 0.16 -10.74 13.63
CA THR A 125 0.25 -9.68 12.61
C THR A 125 -0.74 -9.96 11.50
N THR A 126 -1.55 -8.96 11.17
CA THR A 126 -2.42 -8.99 9.99
C THR A 126 -2.01 -7.89 9.02
N ALA A 127 -1.75 -8.27 7.77
CA ALA A 127 -1.49 -7.33 6.69
C ALA A 127 -2.81 -7.02 5.96
N VAL A 128 -3.13 -5.74 5.78
CA VAL A 128 -4.30 -5.34 4.97
C VAL A 128 -3.80 -4.75 3.67
N VAL A 129 -4.20 -5.36 2.55
CA VAL A 129 -3.81 -4.93 1.21
C VAL A 129 -5.06 -4.49 0.46
N MET A 130 -5.03 -3.28 -0.10
CA MET A 130 -6.15 -2.74 -0.87
C MET A 130 -5.99 -3.10 -2.34
N TYR A 131 -6.97 -3.78 -2.90
CA TYR A 131 -7.10 -4.01 -4.34
C TYR A 131 -8.06 -2.97 -4.93
N ARG A 132 -7.56 -2.10 -5.82
CA ARG A 132 -8.33 -1.01 -6.43
C ARG A 132 -8.56 -1.22 -7.92
N PRO A 133 -9.71 -1.77 -8.33
CA PRO A 133 -10.18 -1.74 -9.72
C PRO A 133 -11.10 -0.51 -9.96
N PRO A 134 -11.26 -0.03 -11.21
CA PRO A 134 -10.44 -0.34 -12.38
C PRO A 134 -8.98 0.10 -12.16
N ARG A 135 -8.02 -0.70 -12.62
CA ARG A 135 -6.59 -0.51 -12.32
C ARG A 135 -6.03 0.74 -12.98
N VAL A 136 -6.50 1.09 -14.17
CA VAL A 136 -6.09 2.34 -14.86
C VAL A 136 -6.48 3.58 -14.06
N SER A 137 -7.62 3.57 -13.36
CA SER A 137 -8.04 4.71 -12.53
C SER A 137 -7.05 4.98 -11.39
N HIS A 138 -6.43 3.92 -10.87
CA HIS A 138 -5.39 4.02 -9.86
C HIS A 138 -4.11 4.62 -10.45
N LEU A 139 -3.67 4.17 -11.63
CA LEU A 139 -2.52 4.76 -12.34
C LEU A 139 -2.71 6.25 -12.64
N ILE A 140 -3.90 6.65 -13.07
CA ILE A 140 -4.24 8.07 -13.29
C ILE A 140 -4.09 8.86 -11.99
N SER A 141 -4.60 8.32 -10.88
CA SER A 141 -4.48 8.94 -9.56
C SER A 141 -3.02 9.11 -9.15
N ALA A 142 -2.21 8.06 -9.30
CA ALA A 142 -0.78 8.08 -8.99
C ALA A 142 -0.02 9.10 -9.87
N TRP A 143 -0.29 9.12 -11.17
CA TRP A 143 0.26 10.09 -12.12
C TRP A 143 -0.04 11.53 -11.70
N HIS A 144 -1.30 11.81 -11.35
CA HIS A 144 -1.71 13.14 -10.89
C HIS A 144 -0.99 13.59 -9.62
N GLN A 145 -0.76 12.67 -8.69
CA GLN A 145 -0.08 12.98 -7.43
C GLN A 145 1.41 13.25 -7.61
N CYS A 146 2.10 12.51 -8.50
CA CYS A 146 3.56 12.59 -8.59
C CYS A 146 4.08 13.47 -9.74
N CYS A 147 3.37 13.47 -10.87
CA CYS A 147 4.05 13.60 -12.16
C CYS A 147 3.28 14.38 -13.23
N MET A 148 1.99 14.70 -13.05
CA MET A 148 1.18 15.39 -14.07
C MET A 148 1.79 16.72 -14.54
N GLN A 149 2.49 17.45 -13.67
CA GLN A 149 3.17 18.70 -14.06
C GLN A 149 4.47 18.47 -14.86
N LYS A 150 5.02 17.26 -14.82
CA LYS A 150 6.36 16.93 -15.35
C LYS A 150 6.31 16.05 -16.60
N MET A 151 5.25 15.24 -16.77
CA MET A 151 5.11 14.32 -17.89
C MET A 151 3.65 14.04 -18.20
N SER A 152 3.38 13.67 -19.46
CA SER A 152 2.06 13.19 -19.88
C SER A 152 1.74 11.82 -19.28
N PHE A 153 0.46 11.47 -19.25
CA PHE A 153 0.01 10.15 -18.78
C PHE A 153 0.59 9.01 -19.64
N TYR A 154 0.68 9.20 -20.96
CA TYR A 154 1.37 8.27 -21.87
C TYR A 154 2.82 8.02 -21.44
N ASN A 155 3.59 9.09 -21.19
CA ASN A 155 4.99 8.95 -20.77
C ASN A 155 5.10 8.26 -19.40
N PHE A 156 4.18 8.56 -18.48
CA PHE A 156 4.13 7.89 -17.19
C PHE A 156 3.90 6.37 -17.34
N LEU A 157 2.85 5.97 -18.07
CA LEU A 157 2.53 4.56 -18.31
C LEU A 157 3.64 3.80 -19.03
N THR A 158 4.32 4.47 -19.96
CA THR A 158 5.31 3.83 -20.83
C THR A 158 6.75 4.00 -20.35
N SER A 159 6.97 4.76 -19.28
CA SER A 159 8.27 4.84 -18.62
C SER A 159 8.63 3.48 -18.03
N MET A 160 9.70 2.88 -18.56
CA MET A 160 10.24 1.59 -18.14
C MET A 160 11.65 1.74 -17.58
N ASP A 161 11.99 2.95 -17.13
CA ASP A 161 13.36 3.25 -16.78
C ASP A 161 13.74 2.55 -15.46
N SER A 162 14.28 1.34 -15.61
CA SER A 162 14.79 0.46 -14.56
C SER A 162 15.97 1.07 -13.80
N SER A 163 16.49 2.22 -14.25
CA SER A 163 17.57 2.94 -13.58
C SER A 163 17.08 3.92 -12.51
N THR A 164 15.77 4.21 -12.46
CA THR A 164 15.20 5.10 -11.45
C THR A 164 14.54 4.30 -10.32
N VAL A 165 14.51 4.88 -9.11
CA VAL A 165 13.85 4.32 -7.92
C VAL A 165 12.35 3.99 -8.14
N PHE A 166 11.78 4.44 -9.25
CA PHE A 166 10.45 4.12 -9.72
C PHE A 166 10.54 2.96 -10.72
N ASP A 167 10.32 1.72 -10.28
CA ASP A 167 10.20 0.51 -11.13
C ASP A 167 8.95 0.56 -12.06
N GLY A 168 8.75 1.65 -12.80
CA GLY A 168 7.61 1.90 -13.68
C GLY A 168 6.28 2.17 -12.95
N ALA A 169 5.34 2.76 -13.67
CA ALA A 169 4.00 3.06 -13.17
C ALA A 169 3.25 1.82 -12.65
N LEU A 170 3.45 0.66 -13.28
CA LEU A 170 2.78 -0.59 -12.91
C LEU A 170 3.12 -1.07 -11.51
N LYS A 171 4.24 -0.65 -10.91
CA LYS A 171 4.56 -1.04 -9.53
C LYS A 171 3.51 -0.60 -8.51
N THR A 172 2.87 0.54 -8.79
CA THR A 172 1.77 1.05 -7.94
C THR A 172 0.53 0.13 -7.96
N LEU A 173 0.50 -0.85 -8.85
CA LEU A 173 -0.55 -1.86 -8.98
C LEU A 173 -0.15 -3.23 -8.43
N ASP A 174 0.95 -3.35 -7.70
CA ASP A 174 1.38 -4.67 -7.22
C ASP A 174 0.74 -5.09 -5.89
N SER A 175 -0.54 -4.80 -5.72
CA SER A 175 -1.31 -5.23 -4.54
C SER A 175 -1.35 -6.75 -4.42
N LEU A 176 -1.49 -7.49 -5.53
CA LEU A 176 -1.55 -8.96 -5.48
C LEU A 176 -0.18 -9.57 -5.16
N LEU A 177 0.90 -9.06 -5.76
CA LEU A 177 2.26 -9.46 -5.42
C LEU A 177 2.62 -9.10 -3.98
N LEU A 178 2.14 -7.96 -3.47
CA LEU A 178 2.33 -7.58 -2.07
C LEU A 178 1.64 -8.58 -1.13
N ALA A 179 0.39 -8.94 -1.43
CA ALA A 179 -0.35 -9.94 -0.68
C ALA A 179 0.33 -11.31 -0.72
N GLU A 180 0.85 -11.72 -1.88
CA GLU A 180 1.64 -12.94 -2.05
C GLU A 180 2.86 -12.96 -1.13
N ARG A 181 3.62 -11.84 -1.08
CA ARG A 181 4.84 -11.74 -0.25
C ARG A 181 4.53 -11.85 1.24
N PHE A 182 3.43 -11.25 1.70
CA PHE A 182 2.98 -11.41 3.08
C PHE A 182 2.56 -12.87 3.37
N ALA A 183 1.78 -13.48 2.47
CA ALA A 183 1.35 -14.87 2.60
C ALA A 183 2.52 -15.86 2.61
N HIS A 184 3.56 -15.64 1.80
CA HIS A 184 4.79 -16.44 1.83
C HIS A 184 5.54 -16.37 3.16
N ARG A 185 5.40 -15.27 3.90
CA ARG A 185 5.90 -15.13 5.28
C ARG A 185 4.89 -15.58 6.34
N LYS A 186 3.85 -16.31 5.93
CA LYS A 186 2.78 -16.83 6.79
C LYS A 186 2.07 -15.73 7.60
N ILE A 187 2.01 -14.52 7.06
CA ILE A 187 1.28 -13.41 7.68
C ILE A 187 -0.16 -13.50 7.19
N ASN A 188 -1.11 -13.48 8.13
CA ASN A 188 -2.53 -13.38 7.79
C ASN A 188 -2.75 -12.11 6.98
N THR A 189 -3.25 -12.26 5.76
CA THR A 189 -3.36 -11.15 4.81
C THR A 189 -4.81 -10.98 4.40
N VAL A 190 -5.35 -9.81 4.67
CA VAL A 190 -6.69 -9.40 4.24
C VAL A 190 -6.56 -8.57 2.97
N LEU A 191 -7.04 -9.12 1.85
CA LEU A 191 -7.13 -8.43 0.58
C LEU A 191 -8.51 -7.80 0.44
N VAL A 192 -8.60 -6.48 0.51
CA VAL A 192 -9.87 -5.75 0.42
C VAL A 192 -10.10 -5.27 -1.01
N ASP A 193 -11.14 -5.78 -1.66
CA ASP A 193 -11.55 -5.28 -2.98
C ASP A 193 -12.39 -4.01 -2.84
N LEU A 194 -11.79 -2.87 -3.23
CA LEU A 194 -12.42 -1.56 -3.08
C LEU A 194 -13.65 -1.38 -3.98
N SER A 195 -13.81 -2.17 -5.04
CA SER A 195 -15.05 -2.14 -5.84
C SER A 195 -16.24 -2.67 -5.04
N GLY A 196 -16.06 -3.75 -4.29
CA GLY A 196 -17.10 -4.31 -3.43
C GLY A 196 -17.41 -3.41 -2.23
N VAL A 197 -16.39 -2.79 -1.64
CA VAL A 197 -16.57 -1.76 -0.59
C VAL A 197 -17.44 -0.61 -1.12
N LYS A 198 -17.12 -0.11 -2.32
CA LYS A 198 -17.91 0.94 -2.98
C LYS A 198 -19.32 0.48 -3.35
N HIS A 199 -19.48 -0.75 -3.84
CA HIS A 199 -20.79 -1.33 -4.18
C HIS A 199 -21.74 -1.35 -2.99
N HIS A 200 -21.22 -1.61 -1.79
CA HIS A 200 -21.97 -1.60 -0.54
C HIS A 200 -22.05 -0.22 0.14
N GLU A 201 -21.53 0.83 -0.50
CA GLU A 201 -21.47 2.20 0.05
C GLU A 201 -20.75 2.30 1.41
N TYR A 202 -19.78 1.41 1.66
CA TYR A 202 -18.99 1.43 2.89
C TYR A 202 -17.78 2.37 2.77
N ASP A 203 -17.36 2.91 3.90
CA ASP A 203 -16.05 3.54 4.04
C ASP A 203 -14.98 2.47 4.28
N ILE A 204 -13.82 2.59 3.64
CA ILE A 204 -12.71 1.65 3.85
C ILE A 204 -12.22 1.65 5.30
N SER A 205 -12.26 2.78 6.01
CA SER A 205 -11.88 2.83 7.42
C SER A 205 -12.82 1.99 8.28
N ASN A 206 -14.10 1.97 7.94
CA ASN A 206 -15.11 1.18 8.62
C ASN A 206 -14.90 -0.31 8.38
N VAL A 207 -14.63 -0.70 7.13
CA VAL A 207 -14.28 -2.09 6.80
C VAL A 207 -13.08 -2.57 7.61
N ILE A 208 -12.00 -1.77 7.68
CA ILE A 208 -10.82 -2.14 8.46
C ILE A 208 -11.16 -2.23 9.95
N ALA A 209 -11.86 -1.25 10.50
CA ALA A 209 -12.22 -1.26 11.92
C ALA A 209 -13.10 -2.47 12.29
N CYS A 210 -14.17 -2.70 11.55
CA CYS A 210 -15.18 -3.71 11.91
C CYS A 210 -14.75 -5.12 11.51
N ASP A 211 -14.26 -5.31 10.29
CA ASP A 211 -14.03 -6.66 9.73
C ASP A 211 -12.61 -7.17 9.96
N VAL A 212 -11.63 -6.28 10.20
CA VAL A 212 -10.23 -6.67 10.42
C VAL A 212 -9.83 -6.51 11.88
N LEU A 213 -10.19 -5.39 12.51
CA LEU A 213 -9.84 -5.10 13.90
C LEU A 213 -10.90 -5.53 14.92
N ASP A 214 -12.00 -6.17 14.46
CA ASP A 214 -13.11 -6.65 15.28
C ASP A 214 -13.72 -5.56 16.19
N ALA A 215 -13.72 -4.31 15.71
CA ALA A 215 -14.36 -3.21 16.42
C ALA A 215 -15.88 -3.43 16.45
N LYS A 216 -16.52 -3.06 17.57
CA LYS A 216 -17.98 -3.08 17.68
C LYS A 216 -18.58 -2.09 16.70
N CYS A 217 -19.30 -2.63 15.72
CA CYS A 217 -19.97 -1.86 14.69
C CYS A 217 -21.45 -2.18 14.63
N ASN A 218 -22.23 -1.19 14.22
CA ASN A 218 -23.66 -1.38 14.00
C ASN A 218 -23.92 -2.17 12.70
N ALA A 219 -25.21 -2.38 12.38
CA ALA A 219 -25.62 -3.10 11.17
C ALA A 219 -25.13 -2.45 9.86
N GLU A 220 -24.81 -1.15 9.86
CA GLU A 220 -24.25 -0.41 8.71
C GLU A 220 -22.71 -0.43 8.67
N LYS A 221 -22.08 -1.29 9.49
CA LYS A 221 -20.63 -1.35 9.68
C LYS A 221 -20.01 -0.02 10.09
N LYS A 222 -20.77 0.85 10.77
CA LYS A 222 -20.19 2.06 11.37
C LYS A 222 -19.74 1.72 12.80
N PRO A 223 -18.51 2.08 13.19
CA PRO A 223 -18.09 1.99 14.59
C PRO A 223 -19.06 2.74 15.49
N GLU A 224 -19.41 2.17 16.64
CA GLU A 224 -20.36 2.80 17.59
C GLU A 224 -19.87 4.17 18.10
N VAL A 225 -18.55 4.39 18.12
CA VAL A 225 -17.89 5.66 18.42
C VAL A 225 -17.10 6.07 17.18
N SER A 226 -17.73 6.80 16.26
CA SER A 226 -17.08 7.25 15.03
C SER A 226 -16.97 8.78 14.99
N ILE A 227 -15.73 9.28 14.95
CA ILE A 227 -15.43 10.57 14.34
C ILE A 227 -15.27 10.27 12.85
N SER A 228 -16.14 10.82 12.00
CA SER A 228 -16.02 10.60 10.56
C SER A 228 -14.65 11.08 10.06
N PRO A 229 -13.90 10.25 9.31
CA PRO A 229 -12.61 10.66 8.79
C PRO A 229 -12.78 11.85 7.84
N MET A 230 -11.93 12.86 7.97
CA MET A 230 -11.87 13.95 7.02
C MET A 230 -11.05 13.50 5.81
N ILE A 231 -11.70 13.28 4.66
CA ILE A 231 -11.01 12.94 3.42
C ILE A 231 -10.34 14.20 2.86
N THR A 232 -9.02 14.32 3.02
CA THR A 232 -8.26 15.53 2.66
C THR A 232 -7.74 15.53 1.21
N ASN A 233 -7.78 14.40 0.49
CA ASN A 233 -7.03 14.20 -0.76
C ASN A 233 -7.86 13.83 -2.01
N VAL A 234 -9.11 14.29 -2.13
CA VAL A 234 -9.88 14.10 -3.39
C VAL A 234 -9.74 15.32 -4.30
N LYS A 235 -8.64 15.43 -5.04
CA LYS A 235 -8.63 16.35 -6.18
C LYS A 235 -9.50 15.76 -7.28
N LYS A 236 -10.59 16.45 -7.64
CA LYS A 236 -11.33 16.15 -8.88
C LYS A 236 -10.44 16.57 -10.04
N HIS A 237 -10.06 15.61 -10.87
CA HIS A 237 -9.14 15.86 -11.98
C HIS A 237 -9.90 15.99 -13.30
N SER A 238 -9.53 16.98 -14.12
CA SER A 238 -10.08 17.09 -15.47
C SER A 238 -9.51 15.98 -16.35
N LYS A 239 -10.39 15.30 -17.09
CA LYS A 239 -10.02 14.29 -18.10
C LYS A 239 -9.22 14.89 -19.27
N ASP A 240 -9.25 16.21 -19.45
CA ASP A 240 -8.73 16.90 -20.63
C ASP A 240 -7.21 16.75 -20.82
N ASN A 241 -6.47 16.41 -19.76
CA ASN A 241 -5.00 16.29 -19.80
C ASN A 241 -4.49 14.89 -20.12
N LEU A 242 -5.38 13.89 -20.26
CA LEU A 242 -4.97 12.49 -20.39
C LEU A 242 -4.47 12.14 -21.80
N ASN A 243 -4.91 12.84 -22.84
CA ASN A 243 -4.64 12.54 -24.25
C ASN A 243 -4.90 11.06 -24.63
N VAL A 244 -5.86 10.41 -23.97
CA VAL A 244 -6.29 9.03 -24.25
C VAL A 244 -7.81 8.95 -24.29
N THR A 245 -8.36 8.15 -25.20
CA THR A 245 -9.80 7.94 -25.33
C THR A 245 -10.33 6.98 -24.26
N ASP A 246 -11.62 7.04 -23.93
CA ASP A 246 -12.24 6.10 -22.99
C ASP A 246 -12.10 4.63 -23.48
N ALA A 247 -12.11 4.39 -24.80
CA ALA A 247 -11.88 3.07 -25.40
C ALA A 247 -10.44 2.56 -25.20
N GLN A 248 -9.44 3.45 -25.33
CA GLN A 248 -8.05 3.12 -25.00
C GLN A 248 -7.89 2.85 -23.51
N ILE A 249 -8.51 3.65 -22.63
CA ILE A 249 -8.51 3.43 -21.18
C ILE A 249 -9.06 2.04 -20.85
N ALA A 250 -10.21 1.66 -21.40
CA ALA A 250 -10.79 0.34 -21.20
C ALA A 250 -9.88 -0.79 -21.71
N SER A 251 -9.24 -0.60 -22.87
CA SER A 251 -8.33 -1.59 -23.45
C SER A 251 -7.05 -1.76 -22.62
N ILE A 252 -6.50 -0.67 -22.09
CA ILE A 252 -5.35 -0.70 -21.16
C ILE A 252 -5.74 -1.43 -19.88
N ASP A 253 -6.93 -1.18 -19.35
CA ASP A 253 -7.42 -1.85 -18.15
C ASP A 253 -7.51 -3.37 -18.34
N LYS A 254 -8.03 -3.84 -19.49
CA LYS A 254 -8.02 -5.26 -19.85
C LYS A 254 -6.62 -5.88 -19.95
N VAL A 255 -5.65 -5.14 -20.46
CA VAL A 255 -4.24 -5.58 -20.46
C VAL A 255 -3.69 -5.73 -19.04
N ILE A 256 -4.08 -4.82 -18.12
CA ILE A 256 -3.66 -4.90 -16.71
C ILE A 256 -4.42 -6.01 -15.97
N GLU A 257 -5.70 -6.24 -16.24
CA GLU A 257 -6.43 -7.40 -15.71
C GLU A 257 -5.75 -8.72 -16.12
N SER A 258 -5.28 -8.82 -17.38
CA SER A 258 -4.50 -9.97 -17.83
C SER A 258 -3.14 -10.07 -17.12
N TYR A 259 -2.56 -8.96 -16.66
CA TYR A 259 -1.38 -8.98 -15.79
C TYR A 259 -1.74 -9.59 -14.42
N ASP A 260 -2.84 -9.14 -13.80
CA ASP A 260 -3.33 -9.62 -12.50
C ASP A 260 -3.64 -11.13 -12.52
N CYS A 261 -4.06 -11.69 -13.66
CA CYS A 261 -4.30 -13.13 -13.83
C CYS A 261 -3.09 -14.03 -13.47
N HIS A 262 -1.86 -13.52 -13.57
CA HIS A 262 -0.66 -14.28 -13.19
C HIS A 262 -0.53 -14.48 -11.67
N PHE A 263 -1.33 -13.76 -10.89
CA PHE A 263 -1.40 -13.85 -9.43
C PHE A 263 -2.68 -14.54 -8.95
N LYS A 264 -3.42 -15.24 -9.82
CA LYS A 264 -4.66 -15.93 -9.45
C LYS A 264 -4.46 -16.95 -8.31
N HIS A 265 -3.30 -17.60 -8.24
CA HIS A 265 -2.97 -18.55 -7.17
C HIS A 265 -2.92 -17.92 -5.78
N VAL A 266 -2.63 -16.61 -5.70
CA VAL A 266 -2.57 -15.84 -4.44
C VAL A 266 -3.90 -15.95 -3.68
N LEU A 267 -5.03 -15.92 -4.39
CA LEU A 267 -6.37 -16.01 -3.79
C LEU A 267 -6.74 -17.41 -3.27
N THR A 268 -5.92 -18.42 -3.58
CA THR A 268 -6.10 -19.79 -3.08
C THR A 268 -5.27 -20.11 -1.84
N SER A 269 -4.45 -19.14 -1.38
CA SER A 269 -3.63 -19.30 -0.18
C SER A 269 -4.48 -19.32 1.09
N ASN A 270 -4.17 -20.24 2.01
CA ASN A 270 -4.81 -20.29 3.33
C ASN A 270 -4.48 -19.09 4.23
N TYR A 271 -3.48 -18.28 3.86
CA TYR A 271 -3.11 -17.06 4.56
C TYR A 271 -3.79 -15.81 3.99
N ILE A 272 -4.64 -15.95 2.97
CA ILE A 272 -5.29 -14.81 2.32
C ILE A 272 -6.80 -14.91 2.48
N GLN A 273 -7.38 -13.86 3.06
CA GLN A 273 -8.82 -13.64 3.11
C GLN A 273 -9.17 -12.49 2.17
N VAL A 274 -10.08 -12.72 1.23
CA VAL A 274 -10.61 -11.64 0.37
C VAL A 274 -11.87 -11.08 1.01
N LEU A 275 -11.91 -9.77 1.25
CA LEU A 275 -13.10 -9.08 1.72
C LEU A 275 -13.77 -8.32 0.59
N TYR A 276 -15.11 -8.42 0.56
CA TYR A 276 -15.98 -7.81 -0.44
C TYR A 276 -15.56 -8.12 -1.89
N PRO A 277 -15.31 -9.38 -2.25
CA PRO A 277 -14.96 -9.72 -3.63
C PRO A 277 -16.08 -9.24 -4.57
N HIS A 278 -15.76 -8.39 -5.52
CA HIS A 278 -16.68 -7.94 -6.57
C HIS A 278 -15.96 -7.96 -7.92
N ASP A 279 -15.23 -6.90 -8.28
CA ASP A 279 -14.49 -6.85 -9.54
C ASP A 279 -13.30 -7.81 -9.51
N ILE A 280 -12.63 -8.01 -8.37
CA ILE A 280 -11.50 -8.94 -8.29
C ILE A 280 -11.94 -10.36 -8.65
N GLU A 281 -13.14 -10.76 -8.22
CA GLU A 281 -13.68 -12.08 -8.49
C GLU A 281 -14.04 -12.20 -9.98
N GLU A 282 -14.69 -11.21 -10.57
CA GLU A 282 -14.98 -11.18 -12.01
C GLU A 282 -13.70 -11.29 -12.87
N ILE A 283 -12.68 -10.50 -12.53
CA ILE A 283 -11.38 -10.53 -13.21
C ILE A 283 -10.77 -11.93 -13.12
N MET A 284 -10.74 -12.53 -11.93
CA MET A 284 -10.10 -13.83 -11.72
C MET A 284 -10.87 -15.00 -12.35
N HIS A 285 -12.20 -14.87 -12.48
CA HIS A 285 -13.03 -15.81 -13.26
C HIS A 285 -12.73 -15.71 -14.76
N SER A 286 -12.45 -14.50 -15.27
CA SER A 286 -12.12 -14.28 -16.69
C SER A 286 -10.73 -14.80 -17.10
N CYS A 287 -9.84 -15.05 -16.13
CA CYS A 287 -8.52 -15.62 -16.37
C CYS A 287 -8.61 -17.08 -16.87
N SER A 288 -8.74 -17.26 -18.19
CA SER A 288 -8.79 -18.56 -18.86
C SER A 288 -7.44 -19.28 -18.79
N ASN A 289 -7.37 -20.48 -18.16
CA ASN A 289 -6.21 -21.39 -18.11
C ASN A 289 -4.82 -20.72 -18.07
N THR A 290 -4.70 -19.53 -17.48
CA THR A 290 -3.43 -18.82 -17.40
C THR A 290 -2.58 -19.61 -16.44
N THR A 291 -1.57 -20.32 -16.96
CA THR A 291 -0.62 -21.03 -16.13
C THR A 291 0.11 -20.01 -15.27
N SER A 292 0.33 -20.34 -13.99
CA SER A 292 1.18 -19.55 -13.09
C SER A 292 2.46 -19.14 -13.81
N TYR A 293 2.77 -17.85 -13.76
CA TYR A 293 3.95 -17.31 -14.45
C TYR A 293 5.21 -17.70 -13.68
N ASN A 294 6.00 -18.61 -14.22
CA ASN A 294 7.27 -19.04 -13.59
C ASN A 294 8.45 -18.10 -13.91
N GLY A 295 8.20 -16.90 -14.44
CA GLY A 295 9.25 -15.93 -14.79
C GLY A 295 9.39 -14.80 -13.77
N SER A 296 10.35 -13.90 -14.00
CA SER A 296 10.51 -12.69 -13.18
C SER A 296 9.38 -11.70 -13.42
N VAL A 297 8.78 -11.18 -12.34
CA VAL A 297 7.77 -10.10 -12.37
C VAL A 297 8.23 -8.91 -13.22
N SER A 298 9.51 -8.58 -13.22
CA SER A 298 10.07 -7.51 -14.06
C SER A 298 9.82 -7.76 -15.55
N LYS A 299 10.01 -8.99 -16.03
CA LYS A 299 9.72 -9.37 -17.43
C LYS A 299 8.24 -9.28 -17.73
N LEU A 300 7.39 -9.69 -16.78
CA LEU A 300 5.94 -9.61 -16.93
C LEU A 300 5.48 -8.14 -17.06
N ARG A 301 5.92 -7.25 -16.17
CA ARG A 301 5.65 -5.80 -16.29
C ARG A 301 6.12 -5.24 -17.62
N GLN A 302 7.29 -5.67 -18.09
CA GLN A 302 7.79 -5.23 -19.40
C GLN A 302 6.90 -5.66 -20.56
N GLN A 303 6.35 -6.87 -20.52
CA GLN A 303 5.40 -7.35 -21.52
C GLN A 303 4.10 -6.54 -21.48
N THR A 304 3.55 -6.29 -20.28
CA THR A 304 2.36 -5.46 -20.08
C THR A 304 2.55 -4.05 -20.65
N VAL A 305 3.66 -3.38 -20.35
CA VAL A 305 3.92 -2.03 -20.90
C VAL A 305 4.07 -2.05 -22.42
N ARG A 306 4.63 -3.10 -23.03
CA ARG A 306 4.69 -3.22 -24.50
C ARG A 306 3.29 -3.29 -25.12
N GLN A 307 2.38 -4.05 -24.52
CA GLN A 307 0.98 -4.12 -24.98
C GLN A 307 0.27 -2.78 -24.81
N ILE A 308 0.47 -2.09 -23.67
CA ILE A 308 -0.07 -0.75 -23.44
C ILE A 308 0.43 0.25 -24.50
N ARG A 309 1.71 0.19 -24.88
CA ARG A 309 2.26 1.03 -25.95
C ARG A 309 1.56 0.81 -27.30
N GLN A 310 1.19 -0.43 -27.61
CA GLN A 310 0.49 -0.74 -28.86
C GLN A 310 -0.93 -0.17 -28.91
N ILE A 311 -1.62 -0.09 -27.77
CA ILE A 311 -2.97 0.51 -27.67
C ILE A 311 -2.93 2.04 -27.85
N LEU A 312 -1.81 2.65 -27.47
CA LEU A 312 -1.62 4.09 -27.46
C LEU A 312 -1.02 4.66 -28.77
N GLN A 313 -0.62 3.80 -29.71
CA GLN A 313 -0.15 4.15 -31.05
C GLN A 313 -1.33 4.21 -32.03
#